data_AF-A0A7I8WAC3-F1
#
_entry.id   AF-A0A7I8WAC3-F1
#
_cell.length_a   1.000
_cell.length_b   1.000
_cell.length_c   1.000
_cell.angle_alpha   90.00
_cell.angle_beta   90.00
_cell.angle_gamma   90.00
#
_symmetry.space_group_name_H-M   'P 1'
#
loop_
_entity.id
_entity.type
_entity.pdbx_description
1 polymer ?
#
loop_
_entity_poly.entity_id
_entity_poly.type
_entity_poly.pdbx_seq_one_letter_code
_entity_poly.pdbx_strand_id
1 'polypeptide(L)'
;MAFLSILPTNAFFPEQAAETGSGKTGAFCLPIIQIVQETLRNVRENKGNKGGGGSGASGGTSKNSKWKMNPFDRGDKLAIDSDGTLCQSRDAKIWQGTRSNKGVVGKGKYYYEAKVTDEGLCRVGWSTAKASLDLGTDKEGYGFGGTGKKSFGRQFDTYGEAFGINDVIGCYLDLDSYSVKWSKNGVDFGKAYDIPAHLQNETFYAAVCLKNAEMKFNFGHQKFAYEPKENFKGLNTADSSNIVVSKISGGSTGPVTKRPNAPYSIIIEPSRELAEQTYNQIIKFKKYLKDPKIRELLIIGGASAKEQVDALNSGIDIVVGTPGRLEDLISSNKLELSACRFFVLDEADGLLSAGYGHLIERLHRSIPKVTSDGNKLQMVVCSATLHSFDVKKMAEKLMHFPTWIDLKGQVT
;
A
#
# COMPACT_ATOMS: atom_id res chain seq x y z
N MET A 1 -9.41 -20.69 24.38
CA MET A 1 -9.63 -19.39 23.71
C MET A 1 -8.51 -19.32 22.74
N ALA A 2 -8.79 -19.27 21.44
CA ALA A 2 -7.71 -19.28 20.49
C ALA A 2 -7.25 -17.85 20.11
N PHE A 3 -6.00 -17.69 19.69
CA PHE A 3 -5.56 -16.53 18.93
C PHE A 3 -5.30 -16.96 17.51
N LEU A 4 -5.62 -16.08 16.58
CA LEU A 4 -5.22 -16.23 15.20
C LEU A 4 -4.28 -15.10 14.86
N SER A 5 -3.00 -15.40 14.68
CA SER A 5 -1.98 -14.39 14.37
C SER A 5 -1.08 -14.81 13.22
N ILE A 6 -0.61 -13.82 12.48
CA ILE A 6 0.64 -13.89 11.75
C ILE A 6 1.57 -13.01 12.61
N LEU A 7 2.67 -13.54 13.09
CA LEU A 7 3.65 -12.73 13.81
C LEU A 7 5.01 -12.86 13.11
N PRO A 8 5.83 -11.80 13.09
CA PRO A 8 7.27 -11.99 12.94
C PRO A 8 7.78 -12.82 14.12
N THR A 9 8.78 -13.67 13.88
CA THR A 9 9.34 -14.69 14.78
C THR A 9 9.83 -14.20 16.15
N ASN A 10 9.77 -12.90 16.45
CA ASN A 10 10.29 -12.28 17.69
C ASN A 10 9.21 -11.66 18.60
N ALA A 11 7.92 -11.74 18.28
CA ALA A 11 6.88 -11.22 19.15
C ALA A 11 6.56 -12.22 20.27
N PHE A 12 6.95 -11.88 21.50
CA PHE A 12 6.75 -12.71 22.70
C PHE A 12 5.31 -12.59 23.19
N PHE A 13 4.53 -13.66 23.10
CA PHE A 13 3.26 -13.77 23.82
C PHE A 13 3.53 -14.36 25.21
N PRO A 14 3.15 -13.69 26.31
CA PRO A 14 3.22 -14.31 27.62
C PRO A 14 2.18 -15.45 27.71
N GLU A 15 2.65 -16.70 27.77
CA GLU A 15 1.85 -17.94 27.88
C GLU A 15 0.97 -18.03 29.14
N GLN A 16 1.01 -17.06 30.06
CA GLN A 16 0.37 -17.13 31.39
C GLN A 16 -0.76 -16.12 31.64
N ALA A 17 -1.39 -15.52 30.63
CA ALA A 17 -2.54 -14.65 30.85
C ALA A 17 -3.87 -15.43 30.99
N ALA A 18 -4.01 -16.21 32.08
CA ALA A 18 -5.19 -17.03 32.36
C ALA A 18 -6.27 -16.32 33.22
N GLU A 19 -7.52 -16.72 32.94
CA GLU A 19 -8.72 -16.75 33.81
C GLU A 19 -9.62 -15.52 34.05
N THR A 20 -9.27 -14.29 33.70
CA THR A 20 -10.21 -13.15 33.85
C THR A 20 -10.37 -12.32 32.58
N GLY A 21 -11.54 -11.67 32.40
CA GLY A 21 -11.84 -10.81 31.26
C GLY A 21 -10.73 -9.80 30.93
N SER A 22 -9.99 -9.32 31.95
CA SER A 22 -8.85 -8.41 31.83
C SER A 22 -7.56 -9.03 31.27
N GLY A 23 -7.35 -10.35 31.40
CA GLY A 23 -6.16 -11.03 30.88
C GLY A 23 -6.19 -11.17 29.35
N LYS A 24 -7.39 -11.37 28.79
CA LYS A 24 -7.64 -11.50 27.34
C LYS A 24 -7.26 -10.23 26.58
N THR A 25 -7.76 -9.09 27.05
CA THR A 25 -7.47 -7.77 26.49
C THR A 25 -6.00 -7.39 26.63
N GLY A 26 -5.33 -7.81 27.71
CA GLY A 26 -3.89 -7.61 27.89
C GLY A 26 -3.02 -8.33 26.85
N ALA A 27 -3.42 -9.55 26.46
CA ALA A 27 -2.65 -10.40 25.56
C ALA A 27 -2.46 -9.80 24.17
N PHE A 28 -3.45 -9.11 23.61
CA PHE A 28 -3.30 -8.44 22.31
C PHE A 28 -2.95 -6.95 22.42
N CYS A 29 -3.40 -6.24 23.47
CA CYS A 29 -3.10 -4.82 23.62
C CYS A 29 -1.60 -4.55 23.74
N LEU A 30 -0.87 -5.33 24.55
CA LEU A 30 0.57 -5.12 24.75
C LEU A 30 1.38 -5.26 23.44
N PRO A 31 1.26 -6.36 22.67
CA PRO A 31 1.91 -6.48 21.36
C PRO A 31 1.55 -5.35 20.40
N ILE A 32 0.27 -4.98 20.29
CA ILE A 32 -0.16 -3.90 19.37
C ILE A 32 0.49 -2.59 19.76
N ILE A 33 0.44 -2.23 21.04
CA ILE A 33 1.00 -0.98 21.55
C ILE A 33 2.51 -0.96 21.31
N GLN A 34 3.22 -2.06 21.61
CA GLN A 34 4.65 -2.17 21.36
C GLN A 34 4.97 -1.97 19.87
N ILE A 35 4.28 -2.69 18.98
CA ILE A 35 4.60 -2.62 17.56
C ILE A 35 4.23 -1.27 16.96
N VAL A 36 3.12 -0.65 17.38
CA VAL A 36 2.78 0.73 16.98
C VAL A 36 3.85 1.71 17.48
N GLN A 37 4.36 1.53 18.70
CA GLN A 37 5.46 2.35 19.21
C GLN A 37 6.74 2.19 18.38
N GLU A 38 7.14 0.95 18.09
CA GLU A 38 8.31 0.65 17.25
C GLU A 38 8.13 1.22 15.84
N THR A 39 6.95 1.10 15.26
CA THR A 39 6.61 1.71 13.96
C THR A 39 6.78 3.23 14.03
N LEU A 40 6.29 3.88 15.08
CA LEU A 40 6.47 5.32 15.29
C LEU A 40 7.95 5.70 15.52
N ARG A 41 8.75 4.86 16.19
CA ARG A 41 10.21 5.05 16.35
C ARG A 41 10.90 4.98 15.00
N ASN A 42 10.64 3.94 14.23
CA ASN A 42 11.22 3.75 12.89
C ASN A 42 10.88 4.92 11.97
N VAL A 43 9.64 5.43 12.01
CA VAL A 43 9.23 6.62 11.25
C VAL A 43 9.96 7.89 11.73
N ARG A 44 10.24 8.02 13.04
CA ARG A 44 11.01 9.14 13.60
C ARG A 44 12.50 9.02 13.30
N GLU A 45 13.10 7.85 13.43
CA GLU A 45 14.53 7.61 13.15
C GLU A 45 14.84 7.80 11.66
N ASN A 46 13.96 7.34 10.77
CA ASN A 46 14.04 7.64 9.34
C ASN A 46 13.89 9.14 9.01
N LYS A 47 13.28 9.93 9.91
CA LYS A 47 13.26 11.41 9.84
C LYS A 47 14.47 12.05 10.54
N GLY A 48 14.99 11.46 11.61
CA GLY A 48 16.12 11.93 12.42
C GLY A 48 17.48 11.73 11.76
N ASN A 49 17.63 10.68 10.94
CA ASN A 49 18.82 10.47 10.11
C ASN A 49 18.96 11.51 8.97
N LYS A 50 18.00 12.44 8.83
CA LYS A 50 18.09 13.64 7.99
C LYS A 50 18.48 14.90 8.78
N GLY A 51 18.72 14.81 10.09
CA GLY A 51 18.88 15.96 10.99
C GLY A 51 20.28 16.19 11.58
N GLY A 52 21.28 15.36 11.23
CA GLY A 52 22.65 15.46 11.74
C GLY A 52 23.67 15.69 10.63
N GLY A 53 23.73 16.91 10.09
CA GLY A 53 24.74 17.31 9.12
C GLY A 53 24.84 18.82 9.11
N GLY A 54 25.92 19.35 9.68
CA GLY A 54 26.19 20.77 9.79
C GLY A 54 26.13 21.48 8.44
N SER A 55 25.83 22.78 8.52
CA SER A 55 25.94 23.80 7.50
C SER A 55 27.12 23.57 6.55
N GLY A 56 26.81 22.96 5.41
CA GLY A 56 27.69 22.76 4.26
C GLY A 56 26.81 22.41 3.08
N ALA A 57 26.58 23.38 2.20
CA ALA A 57 25.78 23.21 1.00
C ALA A 57 26.32 22.06 0.13
N SER A 58 25.57 20.96 0.02
CA SER A 58 25.59 20.08 -1.16
C SER A 58 24.36 19.15 -1.16
N GLY A 59 23.36 19.47 -1.97
CA GLY A 59 22.24 18.59 -2.27
C GLY A 59 22.68 17.41 -3.13
N GLY A 60 23.02 16.29 -2.50
CA GLY A 60 23.37 15.04 -3.19
C GLY A 60 22.27 13.99 -3.09
N THR A 61 21.24 14.06 -3.95
CA THR A 61 20.31 12.93 -4.14
C THR A 61 21.09 11.79 -4.78
N SER A 62 21.38 10.72 -4.04
CA SER A 62 22.19 9.60 -4.53
C SER A 62 21.63 9.01 -5.82
N LYS A 63 22.37 9.20 -6.92
CA LYS A 63 22.15 8.56 -8.23
C LYS A 63 22.13 7.01 -8.13
N ASN A 64 22.58 6.45 -7.01
CA ASN A 64 22.80 5.02 -6.80
C ASN A 64 21.61 4.25 -6.18
N SER A 65 20.43 4.89 -6.02
CA SER A 65 19.23 4.20 -5.52
C SER A 65 18.68 3.18 -6.54
N LYS A 66 18.13 2.05 -6.10
CA LYS A 66 17.52 1.02 -6.98
C LYS A 66 16.36 1.62 -7.81
N TRP A 67 16.15 1.13 -9.03
CA TRP A 67 14.96 1.46 -9.83
C TRP A 67 13.72 0.84 -9.19
N LYS A 68 12.69 1.64 -9.00
CA LYS A 68 11.41 1.23 -8.42
C LYS A 68 10.28 2.19 -8.76
N MET A 69 9.04 1.79 -8.53
CA MET A 69 7.88 2.71 -8.55
C MET A 69 7.97 3.69 -7.39
N ASN A 70 7.55 4.93 -7.61
CA ASN A 70 7.76 6.03 -6.68
C ASN A 70 6.59 6.16 -5.70
N PRO A 71 6.77 5.86 -4.41
CA PRO A 71 5.69 5.95 -3.42
C PRO A 71 5.20 7.38 -3.16
N PHE A 72 5.94 8.39 -3.63
CA PHE A 72 5.60 9.81 -3.47
C PHE A 72 4.90 10.40 -4.70
N ASP A 73 4.91 9.69 -5.83
CA ASP A 73 4.32 10.11 -7.10
C ASP A 73 3.27 9.08 -7.51
N ARG A 74 2.18 9.05 -6.76
CA ARG A 74 1.11 8.06 -6.91
C ARG A 74 -0.25 8.66 -6.56
N GLY A 75 -1.31 8.04 -7.06
CA GLY A 75 -2.67 8.29 -6.59
C GLY A 75 -2.84 7.82 -5.14
N ASP A 76 -3.69 8.52 -4.38
CA ASP A 76 -3.86 8.34 -2.93
C ASP A 76 -4.19 6.89 -2.55
N LYS A 77 -4.98 6.21 -3.40
CA LYS A 77 -5.43 4.83 -3.19
C LYS A 77 -4.60 3.77 -3.90
N LEU A 78 -3.46 4.14 -4.49
CA LEU A 78 -2.51 3.19 -5.05
C LEU A 78 -1.53 2.71 -3.98
N ALA A 79 -1.44 1.41 -3.72
CA ALA A 79 -0.40 0.84 -2.88
C ALA A 79 0.82 0.42 -3.72
N ILE A 80 2.01 0.52 -3.14
CA ILE A 80 3.29 0.05 -3.69
C ILE A 80 3.99 -0.75 -2.60
N ASP A 81 4.52 -1.93 -2.92
CA ASP A 81 5.28 -2.77 -1.98
C ASP A 81 6.65 -2.17 -1.58
N SER A 82 7.34 -2.77 -0.60
CA SER A 82 8.67 -2.30 -0.15
C SER A 82 9.71 -2.27 -1.26
N ASP A 83 9.70 -3.31 -2.09
CA ASP A 83 10.65 -3.44 -3.19
C ASP A 83 10.41 -2.36 -4.25
N GLY A 84 9.22 -1.77 -4.23
CA GLY A 84 8.70 -0.83 -5.20
C GLY A 84 8.57 -1.46 -6.57
N THR A 85 8.23 -2.74 -6.60
CA THR A 85 8.02 -3.52 -7.82
C THR A 85 6.60 -4.02 -7.95
N LEU A 86 5.76 -4.01 -6.93
CA LEU A 86 4.35 -4.38 -7.03
C LEU A 86 3.48 -3.15 -6.78
N CYS A 87 2.61 -2.82 -7.73
CA CYS A 87 1.62 -1.76 -7.60
C CYS A 87 0.22 -2.36 -7.56
N GLN A 88 -0.64 -1.84 -6.69
CA GLN A 88 -1.99 -2.32 -6.51
C GLN A 88 -2.97 -1.15 -6.32
N SER A 89 -4.12 -1.21 -6.96
CA SER A 89 -5.26 -0.35 -6.64
C SER A 89 -6.48 -1.22 -6.43
N ARG A 90 -7.20 -1.02 -5.32
CA ARG A 90 -8.48 -1.72 -5.02
C ARG A 90 -9.70 -0.83 -5.28
N ASP A 91 -9.51 0.34 -5.86
CA ASP A 91 -10.62 1.22 -6.24
C ASP A 91 -11.25 0.73 -7.56
N ALA A 92 -12.50 0.27 -7.48
CA ALA A 92 -13.26 -0.22 -8.63
C ALA A 92 -13.87 0.87 -9.50
N LYS A 93 -13.81 2.14 -9.09
CA LYS A 93 -14.43 3.27 -9.80
C LYS A 93 -13.39 4.19 -10.42
N ILE A 94 -12.31 4.47 -9.69
CA ILE A 94 -11.34 5.51 -10.02
C ILE A 94 -10.00 4.87 -10.43
N TRP A 95 -9.41 5.37 -11.52
CA TRP A 95 -8.05 5.02 -11.93
C TRP A 95 -7.03 5.63 -10.97
N GLN A 96 -6.08 4.83 -10.51
CA GLN A 96 -4.99 5.26 -9.65
C GLN A 96 -3.68 4.94 -10.36
N GLY A 97 -2.79 5.92 -10.51
CA GLY A 97 -1.52 5.71 -11.21
C GLY A 97 -0.29 6.09 -10.40
N THR A 98 0.88 5.74 -10.93
CA THR A 98 2.18 6.13 -10.39
C THR A 98 3.25 6.07 -11.47
N ARG A 99 4.39 6.72 -11.22
CA ARG A 99 5.59 6.70 -12.06
C ARG A 99 6.78 6.11 -11.30
N SER A 100 7.82 5.71 -12.02
CA SER A 100 9.09 5.26 -11.44
C SER A 100 9.84 6.40 -10.74
N ASN A 101 10.71 6.05 -9.78
CA ASN A 101 11.55 6.99 -9.03
C ASN A 101 12.67 7.63 -9.88
N LYS A 102 12.89 7.08 -11.06
CA LYS A 102 13.87 7.54 -12.05
C LYS A 102 13.22 7.50 -13.43
N GLY A 103 13.69 8.36 -14.31
CA GLY A 103 13.35 8.34 -15.73
C GLY A 103 14.62 8.37 -16.57
N VAL A 104 14.43 8.13 -17.86
CA VAL A 104 15.49 8.19 -18.87
C VAL A 104 15.34 9.43 -19.75
N VAL A 105 16.47 9.99 -20.18
CA VAL A 105 16.56 11.16 -21.06
C VAL A 105 17.77 11.01 -21.98
N GLY A 106 17.81 11.79 -23.05
CA GLY A 106 18.90 11.73 -24.03
C GLY A 106 18.77 10.52 -24.95
N LYS A 107 19.89 10.07 -25.52
CA LYS A 107 19.91 8.95 -26.48
C LYS A 107 19.87 7.58 -25.80
N GLY A 108 19.42 6.56 -26.51
CA GLY A 108 19.38 5.16 -26.06
C GLY A 108 18.03 4.47 -26.20
N LYS A 109 18.08 3.14 -26.05
CA LYS A 109 16.93 2.23 -26.20
C LYS A 109 16.68 1.49 -24.89
N TYR A 110 15.53 1.72 -24.28
CA TYR A 110 15.24 1.29 -22.91
C TYR A 110 14.05 0.35 -22.82
N TYR A 111 14.13 -0.58 -21.88
CA TYR A 111 13.17 -1.65 -21.70
C TYR A 111 12.87 -1.94 -20.22
N TYR A 112 11.63 -2.33 -19.95
CA TYR A 112 11.21 -2.96 -18.70
C TYR A 112 10.02 -3.90 -18.92
N GLU A 113 9.77 -4.80 -17.97
CA GLU A 113 8.60 -5.68 -17.96
C GLU A 113 7.58 -5.27 -16.90
N ALA A 114 6.30 -5.46 -17.22
CA ALA A 114 5.19 -5.37 -16.29
C ALA A 114 4.29 -6.61 -16.43
N LYS A 115 4.22 -7.42 -15.39
CA LYS A 115 3.36 -8.60 -15.29
C LYS A 115 2.05 -8.24 -14.61
N VAL A 116 0.93 -8.63 -15.19
CA VAL A 116 -0.39 -8.50 -14.55
C VAL A 116 -0.58 -9.65 -13.54
N THR A 117 -0.97 -9.33 -12.32
CA THR A 117 -1.16 -10.31 -11.24
C THR A 117 -2.60 -10.38 -10.72
N ASP A 118 -3.53 -9.62 -11.32
CA ASP A 118 -4.94 -9.57 -10.97
C ASP A 118 -5.83 -9.26 -12.20
N GLU A 119 -7.14 -9.46 -12.10
CA GLU A 119 -8.10 -9.38 -13.24
C GLU A 119 -8.59 -7.96 -13.55
N GLY A 120 -8.17 -6.97 -12.78
CA GLY A 120 -8.59 -5.59 -12.96
C GLY A 120 -8.08 -4.92 -14.24
N LEU A 121 -8.59 -3.71 -14.48
CA LEU A 121 -8.17 -2.92 -15.64
C LEU A 121 -6.86 -2.20 -15.35
N CYS A 122 -5.94 -2.24 -16.29
CA CYS A 122 -4.64 -1.59 -16.20
C CYS A 122 -4.27 -0.91 -17.52
N ARG A 123 -3.45 0.15 -17.42
CA ARG A 123 -2.65 0.71 -18.52
C ARG A 123 -1.22 0.87 -18.05
N VAL A 124 -0.27 0.49 -18.89
CA VAL A 124 1.18 0.57 -18.61
C VAL A 124 1.91 1.25 -19.75
N GLY A 125 2.99 1.97 -19.46
CA GLY A 125 3.77 2.65 -20.49
C GLY A 125 4.75 3.67 -19.94
N TRP A 126 4.77 4.84 -20.58
CA TRP A 126 5.77 5.88 -20.33
C TRP A 126 5.10 7.24 -20.22
N SER A 127 5.58 8.08 -19.31
CA SER A 127 5.11 9.46 -19.23
C SER A 127 6.18 10.43 -18.78
N THR A 128 6.00 11.71 -19.11
CA THR A 128 6.82 12.79 -18.57
C THR A 128 6.40 13.11 -17.13
N ALA A 129 7.19 13.95 -16.45
CA ALA A 129 6.84 14.46 -15.13
C ALA A 129 5.61 15.39 -15.15
N LYS A 130 5.23 15.93 -16.31
CA LYS A 130 4.08 16.84 -16.49
C LYS A 130 2.76 16.09 -16.68
N ALA A 131 2.83 14.81 -17.03
CA ALA A 131 1.64 14.00 -17.25
C ALA A 131 0.82 13.81 -15.98
N SER A 132 -0.49 13.72 -16.17
CA SER A 132 -1.46 13.09 -15.29
C SER A 132 -1.03 11.66 -14.97
N LEU A 133 -1.33 11.24 -13.74
CA LEU A 133 -1.18 9.85 -13.33
C LEU A 133 -2.25 8.94 -13.92
N ASP A 134 -3.33 9.50 -14.48
CA ASP A 134 -4.25 8.74 -15.33
C ASP A 134 -3.66 8.61 -16.75
N LEU A 135 -2.76 7.63 -16.91
CA LEU A 135 -1.91 7.45 -18.07
C LEU A 135 -2.70 7.42 -19.39
N GLY A 136 -2.27 8.22 -20.37
CA GLY A 136 -2.89 8.31 -21.70
C GLY A 136 -4.01 9.35 -21.82
N THR A 137 -4.37 10.03 -20.73
CA THR A 137 -5.46 11.03 -20.72
C THR A 137 -5.03 12.47 -20.98
N ASP A 138 -3.75 12.67 -21.33
CA ASP A 138 -3.16 13.93 -21.77
C ASP A 138 -2.11 13.65 -22.86
N LYS A 139 -1.47 14.72 -23.34
CA LYS A 139 -0.47 14.66 -24.41
C LYS A 139 0.96 14.47 -23.87
N GLU A 140 1.12 13.98 -22.65
CA GLU A 140 2.41 13.84 -21.95
C GLU A 140 2.69 12.37 -21.54
N GLY A 141 1.73 11.47 -21.71
CA GLY A 141 1.86 10.05 -21.36
C GLY A 141 1.29 9.08 -22.40
N TYR A 142 2.04 8.03 -22.69
CA TYR A 142 1.68 6.93 -23.59
C TYR A 142 1.32 5.69 -22.77
N GLY A 143 0.12 5.16 -22.97
CA GLY A 143 -0.35 3.95 -22.31
C GLY A 143 -0.70 2.83 -23.28
N PHE A 144 -0.55 1.59 -22.83
CA PHE A 144 -1.11 0.41 -23.45
C PHE A 144 -1.94 -0.34 -22.41
N GLY A 145 -3.21 -0.60 -22.72
CA GLY A 145 -4.20 -1.13 -21.78
C GLY A 145 -4.64 -2.56 -22.07
N GLY A 146 -5.05 -3.26 -21.01
CA GLY A 146 -5.46 -4.67 -21.04
C GLY A 146 -6.57 -5.02 -22.04
N THR A 147 -7.30 -4.02 -22.54
CA THR A 147 -8.34 -4.19 -23.57
C THR A 147 -7.80 -4.16 -25.01
N GLY A 148 -6.48 -4.21 -25.21
CA GLY A 148 -5.87 -4.19 -26.55
C GLY A 148 -5.92 -2.80 -27.19
N LYS A 149 -5.74 -1.76 -26.38
CA LYS A 149 -5.79 -0.37 -26.84
C LYS A 149 -4.58 0.42 -26.37
N LYS A 150 -3.99 1.19 -27.29
CA LYS A 150 -3.03 2.23 -26.97
C LYS A 150 -3.74 3.55 -26.67
N SER A 151 -3.19 4.36 -25.77
CA SER A 151 -3.80 5.60 -25.31
C SER A 151 -2.82 6.77 -25.25
N PHE A 152 -3.21 7.90 -25.85
CA PHE A 152 -2.49 9.18 -25.81
C PHE A 152 -3.50 10.32 -26.05
N GLY A 153 -3.45 11.39 -25.26
CA GLY A 153 -4.31 12.56 -25.45
C GLY A 153 -5.81 12.30 -25.28
N ARG A 154 -6.21 11.34 -24.43
CA ARG A 154 -7.58 10.81 -24.30
C ARG A 154 -8.11 10.07 -25.53
N GLN A 155 -7.27 9.81 -26.53
CA GLN A 155 -7.60 8.95 -27.64
C GLN A 155 -7.23 7.50 -27.30
N PHE A 156 -8.10 6.55 -27.65
CA PHE A 156 -7.93 5.13 -27.34
C PHE A 156 -8.12 4.30 -28.61
N ASP A 157 -7.01 3.96 -29.26
CA ASP A 157 -6.99 3.26 -30.54
C ASP A 157 -6.65 1.78 -30.36
N THR A 158 -7.20 0.91 -31.21
CA THR A 158 -6.84 -0.51 -31.23
C THR A 158 -5.34 -0.66 -31.55
N TYR A 159 -4.64 -1.47 -30.74
CA TYR A 159 -3.23 -1.76 -30.91
C TYR A 159 -2.87 -3.04 -30.15
N GLY A 160 -2.08 -3.92 -30.77
CA GLY A 160 -1.72 -5.20 -30.18
C GLY A 160 -2.95 -6.06 -29.87
N GLU A 161 -2.89 -6.76 -28.75
CA GLU A 161 -3.96 -7.67 -28.29
C GLU A 161 -4.36 -7.36 -26.85
N ALA A 162 -5.55 -7.82 -26.45
CA ALA A 162 -5.96 -7.80 -25.05
C ALA A 162 -5.03 -8.65 -24.18
N PHE A 163 -4.83 -8.24 -22.94
CA PHE A 163 -3.99 -8.93 -21.96
C PHE A 163 -4.59 -8.84 -20.56
N GLY A 164 -4.30 -9.84 -19.73
CA GLY A 164 -4.86 -9.97 -18.40
C GLY A 164 -3.92 -10.71 -17.45
N ILE A 165 -4.48 -11.32 -16.40
CA ILE A 165 -3.72 -12.02 -15.38
C ILE A 165 -2.70 -13.00 -16.00
N ASN A 166 -1.48 -13.00 -15.45
CA ASN A 166 -0.30 -13.76 -15.89
C ASN A 166 0.40 -13.28 -17.16
N ASP A 167 -0.19 -12.41 -17.98
CA ASP A 167 0.51 -11.84 -19.13
C ASP A 167 1.64 -10.90 -18.67
N VAL A 168 2.74 -10.94 -19.42
CA VAL A 168 3.90 -10.06 -19.23
C VAL A 168 3.99 -9.10 -20.40
N ILE A 169 3.95 -7.81 -20.09
CA ILE A 169 4.05 -6.73 -21.06
C ILE A 169 5.47 -6.18 -21.04
N GLY A 170 6.14 -6.28 -22.18
CA GLY A 170 7.43 -5.62 -22.42
C GLY A 170 7.19 -4.21 -22.92
N CYS A 171 7.77 -3.22 -22.25
CA CYS A 171 7.62 -1.80 -22.57
C CYS A 171 8.92 -1.26 -23.16
N TYR A 172 8.88 -0.81 -24.42
CA TYR A 172 10.06 -0.35 -25.15
C TYR A 172 9.99 1.16 -25.41
N LEU A 173 11.10 1.84 -25.20
CA LEU A 173 11.27 3.27 -25.48
C LEU A 173 12.58 3.48 -26.24
N ASP A 174 12.48 3.92 -27.49
CA ASP A 174 13.61 4.25 -28.34
C ASP A 174 13.76 5.77 -28.42
N LEU A 175 14.74 6.33 -27.72
CA LEU A 175 15.05 7.77 -27.77
C LEU A 175 16.07 8.13 -28.88
N ASP A 176 16.60 7.12 -29.58
CA ASP A 176 17.41 7.34 -30.77
C ASP A 176 16.52 7.72 -31.94
N SER A 177 15.46 6.93 -32.16
CA SER A 177 14.47 7.11 -33.22
C SER A 177 13.17 7.78 -32.75
N TYR A 178 13.06 8.13 -31.47
CA TYR A 178 11.88 8.76 -30.87
C TYR A 178 10.60 7.95 -31.06
N SER A 179 10.58 6.69 -30.59
CA SER A 179 9.42 5.80 -30.72
C SER A 179 9.10 5.00 -29.46
N VAL A 180 7.83 4.59 -29.34
CA VAL A 180 7.33 3.74 -28.24
C VAL A 180 6.67 2.49 -28.84
N LYS A 181 6.93 1.31 -28.27
CA LYS A 181 6.27 0.05 -28.63
C LYS A 181 6.09 -0.87 -27.42
N TRP A 182 5.25 -1.89 -27.57
CA TRP A 182 5.04 -2.92 -26.56
C TRP A 182 5.13 -4.32 -27.15
N SER A 183 5.43 -5.30 -26.30
CA SER A 183 5.28 -6.72 -26.59
C SER A 183 4.40 -7.39 -25.53
N LYS A 184 3.68 -8.45 -25.90
CA LYS A 184 2.99 -9.34 -24.95
C LYS A 184 3.65 -10.71 -25.00
N ASN A 185 4.10 -11.20 -23.85
CA ASN A 185 4.72 -12.53 -23.73
C ASN A 185 5.83 -12.77 -24.79
N GLY A 186 6.65 -11.74 -25.04
CA GLY A 186 7.73 -11.77 -26.03
C GLY A 186 7.32 -11.56 -27.49
N VAL A 187 6.01 -11.48 -27.79
CA VAL A 187 5.49 -11.16 -29.13
C VAL A 187 5.44 -9.65 -29.33
N ASP A 188 6.25 -9.12 -30.25
CA ASP A 188 6.33 -7.69 -30.57
C ASP A 188 5.10 -7.24 -31.38
N PHE A 189 4.44 -6.16 -30.94
CA PHE A 189 3.29 -5.57 -31.64
C PHE A 189 3.67 -4.46 -32.63
N GLY A 190 4.97 -4.17 -32.77
CA GLY A 190 5.46 -3.12 -33.63
C GLY A 190 5.24 -1.72 -33.04
N LYS A 191 5.71 -0.69 -33.77
CA LYS A 191 5.69 0.70 -33.32
C LYS A 191 4.26 1.17 -33.03
N ALA A 192 4.06 1.70 -31.81
CA ALA A 192 2.76 2.25 -31.40
C ALA A 192 2.67 3.76 -31.62
N TYR A 193 3.74 4.49 -31.28
CA TYR A 193 3.81 5.95 -31.36
C TYR A 193 5.17 6.43 -31.84
N ASP A 194 5.16 7.57 -32.54
CA ASP A 194 6.31 8.46 -32.71
C ASP A 194 6.23 9.56 -31.65
N ILE A 195 7.34 9.86 -30.98
CA ILE A 195 7.43 10.89 -29.95
C ILE A 195 7.53 12.25 -30.65
N PRO A 196 6.57 13.17 -30.45
CA PRO A 196 6.53 14.45 -31.12
C PRO A 196 7.67 15.35 -30.64
N ALA A 197 8.10 16.26 -31.51
CA ALA A 197 9.28 17.11 -31.29
C ALA A 197 9.32 17.81 -29.90
N HIS A 198 8.16 18.26 -29.41
CA HIS A 198 8.06 18.94 -28.11
C HIS A 198 8.37 18.05 -26.89
N LEU A 199 8.32 16.72 -27.04
CA LEU A 199 8.62 15.75 -25.96
C LEU A 199 9.98 15.06 -26.14
N GLN A 200 10.69 15.29 -27.25
CA GLN A 200 11.94 14.56 -27.55
C GLN A 200 13.08 14.85 -26.56
N ASN A 201 13.03 16.00 -25.88
CA ASN A 201 14.00 16.39 -24.85
C ASN A 201 13.47 16.18 -23.42
N GLU A 202 12.26 15.64 -23.26
CA GLU A 202 11.68 15.37 -21.94
C GLU A 202 12.26 14.10 -21.33
N THR A 203 12.14 13.99 -20.01
CA THR A 203 12.47 12.76 -19.28
C THR A 203 11.26 11.83 -19.26
N PHE A 204 11.44 10.57 -19.63
CA PHE A 204 10.40 9.55 -19.60
C PHE A 204 10.56 8.62 -18.40
N TYR A 205 9.49 8.47 -17.62
CA TYR A 205 9.38 7.58 -16.48
C TYR A 205 8.52 6.38 -16.87
N ALA A 206 8.84 5.20 -16.35
CA ALA A 206 7.93 4.06 -16.43
C ALA A 206 6.67 4.40 -15.63
N ALA A 207 5.51 4.17 -16.21
CA ALA A 207 4.23 4.63 -15.67
C ALA A 207 3.16 3.53 -15.74
N VAL A 208 2.25 3.54 -14.77
CA VAL A 208 1.09 2.66 -14.73
C VAL A 208 -0.12 3.38 -14.18
N CYS A 209 -1.32 3.04 -14.64
CA CYS A 209 -2.56 3.30 -13.92
C CYS A 209 -3.42 2.03 -13.81
N LEU A 210 -4.04 1.85 -12.65
CA LEU A 210 -4.73 0.64 -12.22
C LEU A 210 -6.13 0.99 -11.72
N LYS A 211 -7.10 0.14 -12.05
CA LYS A 211 -8.48 0.20 -11.56
C LYS A 211 -8.92 -1.19 -11.12
N ASN A 212 -9.01 -1.37 -9.81
CA ASN A 212 -9.19 -2.67 -9.14
C ASN A 212 -8.23 -3.76 -9.64
N ALA A 213 -6.94 -3.43 -9.80
CA ALA A 213 -5.93 -4.24 -10.48
C ALA A 213 -4.61 -4.26 -9.72
N GLU A 214 -3.72 -5.17 -10.11
CA GLU A 214 -2.36 -5.31 -9.60
C GLU A 214 -1.38 -5.65 -10.72
N MET A 215 -0.21 -5.02 -10.71
CA MET A 215 0.88 -5.31 -11.65
C MET A 215 2.23 -5.32 -10.94
N LYS A 216 3.11 -6.25 -11.36
CA LYS A 216 4.50 -6.38 -10.90
C LYS A 216 5.47 -5.95 -11.98
N PHE A 217 6.50 -5.19 -11.61
CA PHE A 217 7.46 -4.56 -12.50
C PHE A 217 8.85 -5.18 -12.34
N ASN A 218 9.54 -5.35 -13.45
CA ASN A 218 10.95 -5.66 -13.49
C ASN A 218 11.66 -4.62 -14.35
N PHE A 219 12.55 -3.83 -13.74
CA PHE A 219 13.37 -2.81 -14.41
C PHE A 219 14.72 -3.35 -14.90
N GLY A 220 14.94 -4.66 -14.81
CA GLY A 220 16.17 -5.37 -15.18
C GLY A 220 17.06 -5.79 -13.99
N HIS A 221 16.58 -5.60 -12.75
CA HIS A 221 17.27 -6.11 -11.55
C HIS A 221 17.11 -7.62 -11.36
N GLN A 222 16.12 -8.21 -12.03
CA GLN A 222 15.92 -9.64 -12.15
C GLN A 222 15.98 -10.00 -13.64
N LYS A 223 16.27 -11.27 -13.95
CA LYS A 223 16.20 -11.78 -15.32
C LYS A 223 14.81 -11.50 -15.89
N PHE A 224 14.75 -10.98 -17.12
CA PHE A 224 13.47 -10.76 -17.80
C PHE A 224 12.83 -12.10 -18.15
N ALA A 225 11.50 -12.17 -18.11
CA ALA A 225 10.77 -13.33 -18.61
C ALA A 225 10.95 -13.45 -20.13
N TYR A 226 10.98 -12.31 -20.82
CA TYR A 226 11.19 -12.18 -22.25
C TYR A 226 12.27 -11.13 -22.52
N GLU A 227 13.48 -11.57 -22.84
CA GLU A 227 14.62 -10.68 -23.06
C GLU A 227 14.36 -9.70 -24.23
N PRO A 228 14.71 -8.41 -24.08
CA PRO A 228 14.52 -7.42 -25.12
C PRO A 228 15.40 -7.71 -26.35
N LYS A 229 14.82 -7.50 -27.54
CA LYS A 229 15.52 -7.61 -28.83
C LYS A 229 16.09 -6.23 -29.26
N GLU A 230 16.77 -6.17 -30.40
CA GLU A 230 17.14 -4.90 -31.08
C GLU A 230 18.02 -3.93 -30.24
N ASN A 231 18.91 -4.46 -29.41
CA ASN A 231 19.82 -3.70 -28.53
C ASN A 231 19.11 -2.84 -27.47
N PHE A 232 17.82 -3.08 -27.21
CA PHE A 232 17.16 -2.47 -26.06
C PHE A 232 17.76 -3.03 -24.76
N LYS A 233 17.97 -2.15 -23.79
CA LYS A 233 18.57 -2.52 -22.50
C LYS A 233 17.61 -2.27 -21.34
N GLY A 234 17.73 -3.07 -20.29
CA GLY A 234 16.97 -2.88 -19.06
C GLY A 234 17.24 -1.51 -18.45
N LEU A 235 16.21 -0.84 -17.92
CA LEU A 235 16.33 0.49 -17.29
C LEU A 235 17.43 0.56 -16.22
N ASN A 236 17.68 -0.53 -15.48
CA ASN A 236 18.76 -0.60 -14.50
C ASN A 236 20.18 -0.44 -15.07
N THR A 237 20.35 -0.70 -16.37
CA THR A 237 21.63 -0.58 -17.11
C THR A 237 21.75 0.71 -17.92
N ALA A 238 20.80 1.64 -17.76
CA ALA A 238 20.89 2.95 -18.38
C ALA A 238 22.15 3.70 -17.92
N ASP A 239 22.78 4.44 -18.83
CA ASP A 239 23.97 5.22 -18.53
C ASP A 239 23.63 6.31 -17.50
N SER A 240 24.51 6.52 -16.53
CA SER A 240 24.24 7.47 -15.43
C SER A 240 24.03 8.92 -15.88
N SER A 241 24.48 9.29 -17.10
CA SER A 241 24.21 10.57 -17.76
C SER A 241 22.79 10.69 -18.29
N ASN A 242 22.16 9.55 -18.61
CA ASN A 242 20.84 9.45 -19.20
C ASN A 242 19.75 9.17 -18.15
N ILE A 243 20.13 9.09 -16.87
CA ILE A 243 19.22 8.86 -15.75
C ILE A 243 18.90 10.19 -15.07
N VAL A 244 17.62 10.47 -14.93
CA VAL A 244 17.10 11.59 -14.12
C VAL A 244 16.33 11.01 -12.94
N VAL A 245 16.71 11.41 -11.73
CA VAL A 245 15.97 11.05 -10.51
C VAL A 245 14.73 11.93 -10.40
N SER A 246 13.58 11.33 -10.09
CA SER A 246 12.34 12.08 -9.90
C SER A 246 12.51 13.15 -8.83
N LYS A 247 12.05 14.37 -9.14
CA LYS A 247 12.04 15.49 -8.18
C LYS A 247 10.95 15.31 -7.12
N ILE A 248 9.94 14.49 -7.41
CA ILE A 248 8.89 14.12 -6.46
C ILE A 248 9.49 13.10 -5.51
N SER A 249 10.10 13.61 -4.45
CA SER A 249 10.56 12.86 -3.30
C SER A 249 9.68 13.23 -2.10
N GLY A 250 9.74 12.46 -1.01
CA GLY A 250 8.95 12.66 0.20
C GLY A 250 9.25 13.96 0.99
N GLY A 251 9.29 15.09 0.30
CA GLY A 251 9.54 16.44 0.78
C GLY A 251 8.95 17.46 -0.20
N SER A 252 7.63 17.44 -0.40
CA SER A 252 6.92 18.62 -0.91
C SER A 252 6.69 19.57 0.26
N THR A 253 7.34 20.73 0.15
CA THR A 253 7.23 21.92 0.98
C THR A 253 5.81 22.49 0.97
N GLY A 254 5.02 22.03 1.92
CA GLY A 254 3.97 22.79 2.59
C GLY A 254 4.07 22.45 4.07
N PRO A 255 3.61 23.31 5.00
CA PRO A 255 3.64 22.97 6.42
C PRO A 255 2.73 21.75 6.66
N VAL A 256 3.31 20.54 6.69
CA VAL A 256 2.63 19.34 7.19
C VAL A 256 2.59 19.47 8.71
N THR A 257 1.69 20.30 9.20
CA THR A 257 1.36 20.38 10.62
C THR A 257 0.27 19.39 11.02
N LYS A 258 -0.37 18.69 10.06
CA LYS A 258 -1.33 17.62 10.36
C LYS A 258 -0.75 16.26 10.03
N ARG A 259 -0.64 15.41 11.06
CA ARG A 259 -0.45 13.97 10.87
C ARG A 259 -1.69 13.43 10.14
N PRO A 260 -1.54 12.51 9.17
CA PRO A 260 -2.68 11.92 8.46
C PRO A 260 -3.65 11.27 9.46
N ASN A 261 -4.95 11.35 9.16
CA ASN A 261 -6.06 10.73 9.90
C ASN A 261 -6.15 9.20 9.64
N ALA A 262 -5.00 8.55 9.56
CA ALA A 262 -4.85 7.14 9.24
C ALA A 262 -4.11 6.43 10.39
N PRO A 263 -4.80 5.71 11.29
CA PRO A 263 -4.17 5.00 12.39
C PRO A 263 -3.39 3.78 11.91
N TYR A 264 -2.39 3.37 12.68
CA TYR A 264 -1.61 2.15 12.43
C TYR A 264 -2.36 0.90 12.88
N SER A 265 -3.24 1.02 13.88
CA SER A 265 -4.04 -0.09 14.39
C SER A 265 -5.51 0.29 14.49
N ILE A 266 -6.37 -0.64 14.08
CA ILE A 266 -7.81 -0.57 14.31
C ILE A 266 -8.27 -1.84 15.04
N ILE A 267 -8.93 -1.64 16.18
CA ILE A 267 -9.49 -2.71 17.02
C ILE A 267 -11.00 -2.57 17.02
N ILE A 268 -11.68 -3.62 16.59
CA ILE A 268 -13.13 -3.67 16.47
C ILE A 268 -13.71 -4.55 17.56
N GLU A 269 -14.69 -4.00 18.26
CA GLU A 269 -15.37 -4.60 19.40
C GLU A 269 -16.89 -4.60 19.15
N PRO A 270 -17.64 -5.65 19.53
CA PRO A 270 -19.05 -5.77 19.19
C PRO A 270 -19.95 -4.81 19.96
N SER A 271 -19.53 -4.36 21.15
CA SER A 271 -20.32 -3.47 22.01
C SER A 271 -19.53 -2.23 22.46
N ARG A 272 -20.26 -1.20 22.93
CA ARG A 272 -19.66 0.05 23.43
C ARG A 272 -18.86 -0.20 24.70
N GLU A 273 -19.40 -1.03 25.58
CA GLU A 273 -18.83 -1.38 26.87
C GLU A 273 -17.50 -2.12 26.70
N LEU A 274 -17.43 -3.04 25.72
CA LEU A 274 -16.21 -3.77 25.38
C LEU A 274 -15.17 -2.84 24.74
N ALA A 275 -15.59 -1.97 23.81
CA ALA A 275 -14.72 -0.95 23.24
C ALA A 275 -14.12 -0.01 24.31
N GLU A 276 -14.92 0.40 25.30
CA GLU A 276 -14.46 1.20 26.44
C GLU A 276 -13.46 0.42 27.32
N GLN A 277 -13.71 -0.86 27.58
CA GLN A 277 -12.79 -1.71 28.34
C GLN A 277 -11.44 -1.85 27.64
N THR A 278 -11.44 -2.18 26.35
CA THR A 278 -10.22 -2.31 25.53
C THR A 278 -9.47 -0.99 25.43
N TYR A 279 -10.17 0.11 25.18
CA TYR A 279 -9.59 1.45 25.17
C TYR A 279 -8.92 1.82 26.50
N ASN A 280 -9.58 1.53 27.63
CA ASN A 280 -9.03 1.78 28.96
C ASN A 280 -7.78 0.94 29.24
N GLN A 281 -7.71 -0.29 28.72
CA GLN A 281 -6.49 -1.10 28.81
C GLN A 281 -5.34 -0.49 28.01
N ILE A 282 -5.62 0.02 26.79
CA ILE A 282 -4.61 0.73 26.00
C ILE A 282 -4.08 1.96 26.75
N ILE A 283 -4.97 2.73 27.38
CA ILE A 283 -4.57 3.87 28.24
C ILE A 283 -3.69 3.42 29.40
N LYS A 284 -4.00 2.29 30.05
CA LYS A 284 -3.21 1.77 31.17
C LYS A 284 -1.81 1.36 30.71
N PHE A 285 -1.70 0.59 29.63
CA PHE A 285 -0.43 0.06 29.15
C PHE A 285 0.47 1.13 28.51
N LYS A 286 -0.10 2.07 27.74
CA LYS A 286 0.71 3.11 27.07
C LYS A 286 1.44 4.03 28.06
N LYS A 287 1.01 4.13 29.32
CA LYS A 287 1.67 4.98 30.35
C LYS A 287 3.13 4.61 30.56
N TYR A 288 3.49 3.35 30.30
CA TYR A 288 4.87 2.87 30.41
C TYR A 288 5.72 3.18 29.17
N LEU A 289 5.09 3.65 28.09
CA LEU A 289 5.72 3.93 26.81
C LEU A 289 5.76 5.44 26.55
N LYS A 290 6.85 6.07 26.99
CA LYS A 290 6.97 7.54 27.01
C LYS A 290 7.41 8.15 25.69
N ASP A 291 8.22 7.44 24.91
CA ASP A 291 8.76 7.96 23.65
C ASP A 291 8.88 6.89 22.56
N PRO A 292 8.22 7.07 21.39
CA PRO A 292 7.23 8.08 21.03
C PRO A 292 5.91 7.90 21.78
N LYS A 293 5.25 9.02 22.12
CA LYS A 293 3.91 9.03 22.70
C LYS A 293 2.88 8.52 21.69
N ILE A 294 2.18 7.45 22.06
CA ILE A 294 1.05 6.88 21.33
C ILE A 294 -0.21 7.71 21.61
N ARG A 295 -1.01 7.96 20.57
CA ARG A 295 -2.32 8.58 20.65
C ARG A 295 -3.38 7.59 20.20
N GLU A 296 -4.39 7.45 21.02
CA GLU A 296 -5.50 6.53 20.85
C GLU A 296 -6.83 7.28 20.83
N LEU A 297 -7.83 6.71 20.16
CA LEU A 297 -9.18 7.26 20.13
C LEU A 297 -10.21 6.15 20.23
N LEU A 298 -11.22 6.39 21.06
CA LEU A 298 -12.42 5.58 21.16
C LEU A 298 -13.49 6.08 20.19
N ILE A 299 -13.94 5.21 19.29
CA ILE A 299 -14.94 5.50 18.26
C ILE A 299 -16.18 4.65 18.51
N ILE A 300 -17.12 5.21 19.27
CA ILE A 300 -18.41 4.59 19.58
C ILE A 300 -19.56 5.56 19.29
N GLY A 301 -20.76 5.01 19.09
CA GLY A 301 -21.99 5.81 18.98
C GLY A 301 -22.31 6.54 20.29
N GLY A 302 -23.08 7.62 20.23
CA GLY A 302 -23.47 8.42 21.41
C GLY A 302 -22.40 9.39 21.93
N ALA A 303 -21.17 9.33 21.41
CA ALA A 303 -20.13 10.34 21.66
C ALA A 303 -20.19 11.48 20.64
N SER A 304 -19.64 12.65 20.98
CA SER A 304 -19.63 13.83 20.11
C SER A 304 -18.89 13.55 18.80
N ALA A 305 -19.63 13.62 17.69
CA ALA A 305 -19.05 13.41 16.36
C ALA A 305 -17.98 14.44 16.02
N LYS A 306 -18.13 15.67 16.53
CA LYS A 306 -17.16 16.74 16.30
C LYS A 306 -15.84 16.46 17.01
N GLU A 307 -15.89 16.04 18.27
CA GLU A 307 -14.68 15.72 19.05
C GLU A 307 -13.89 14.55 18.46
N GLN A 308 -14.58 13.49 18.00
CA GLN A 308 -13.93 12.36 17.31
C GLN A 308 -13.21 12.82 16.04
N VAL A 309 -13.84 13.71 15.26
CA VAL A 309 -13.25 14.24 14.02
C VAL A 309 -12.07 15.16 14.31
N ASP A 310 -12.18 16.03 15.32
CA ASP A 310 -11.11 16.93 15.73
C ASP A 310 -9.90 16.14 16.28
N ALA A 311 -10.15 15.06 17.02
CA ALA A 311 -9.11 14.13 17.46
C ALA A 311 -8.44 13.42 16.27
N LEU A 312 -9.21 12.89 15.33
CA LEU A 312 -8.68 12.27 14.10
C LEU A 312 -7.84 13.26 13.27
N ASN A 313 -8.31 14.51 13.14
CA ASN A 313 -7.60 15.60 12.45
C ASN A 313 -6.30 16.01 13.15
N SER A 314 -6.20 15.78 14.46
CA SER A 314 -4.98 15.96 15.23
C SER A 314 -4.00 14.79 15.01
N GLY A 315 -4.49 13.70 14.40
CA GLY A 315 -3.80 12.44 14.15
C GLY A 315 -4.00 11.47 15.31
N ILE A 316 -4.29 10.22 14.99
CA ILE A 316 -4.45 9.12 15.94
C ILE A 316 -3.64 7.94 15.43
N ASP A 317 -3.00 7.22 16.36
CA ASP A 317 -2.11 6.11 16.04
C ASP A 317 -2.83 4.75 16.26
N ILE A 318 -3.76 4.67 17.23
CA ILE A 318 -4.59 3.49 17.52
C ILE A 318 -6.07 3.88 17.63
N VAL A 319 -6.94 3.18 16.92
CA VAL A 319 -8.40 3.33 17.06
C VAL A 319 -8.99 2.08 17.69
N VAL A 320 -9.85 2.27 18.69
CA VAL A 320 -10.75 1.23 19.22
C VAL A 320 -12.17 1.67 18.94
N GLY A 321 -13.02 0.82 18.41
CA GLY A 321 -14.39 1.26 18.12
C GLY A 321 -15.38 0.18 17.77
N THR A 322 -16.64 0.59 17.70
CA THR A 322 -17.74 -0.30 17.29
C THR A 322 -18.01 -0.19 15.79
N PRO A 323 -18.43 -1.29 15.13
CA PRO A 323 -18.50 -1.37 13.67
C PRO A 323 -19.31 -0.25 13.01
N GLY A 324 -20.52 0.04 13.49
CA GLY A 324 -21.38 1.06 12.88
C GLY A 324 -20.76 2.45 12.88
N ARG A 325 -20.16 2.87 14.00
CA ARG A 325 -19.54 4.20 14.09
C ARG A 325 -18.25 4.30 13.27
N LEU A 326 -17.48 3.22 13.20
CA LEU A 326 -16.31 3.13 12.34
C LEU A 326 -16.70 3.24 10.86
N GLU A 327 -17.75 2.53 10.44
CA GLU A 327 -18.26 2.59 9.08
C GLU A 327 -18.67 4.01 8.67
N ASP A 328 -19.36 4.75 9.55
CA ASP A 328 -19.75 6.14 9.29
C ASP A 328 -18.54 7.05 9.03
N LEU A 329 -17.50 6.95 9.87
CA LEU A 329 -16.31 7.80 9.74
C LEU A 329 -15.45 7.42 8.54
N ILE A 330 -15.40 6.14 8.18
CA ILE A 330 -14.64 5.66 7.02
C ILE A 330 -15.36 6.03 5.72
N SER A 331 -16.67 5.77 5.64
CA SER A 331 -17.49 6.10 4.47
C SER A 331 -17.56 7.61 4.19
N SER A 332 -17.46 8.44 5.24
CA SER A 332 -17.39 9.91 5.12
C SER A 332 -15.96 10.45 4.93
N ASN A 333 -14.96 9.59 4.68
CA ASN A 333 -13.53 9.95 4.52
C ASN A 333 -12.94 10.73 5.70
N LYS A 334 -13.49 10.56 6.91
CA LYS A 334 -12.98 11.21 8.14
C LYS A 334 -11.95 10.34 8.86
N LEU A 335 -12.01 9.02 8.64
CA LEU A 335 -11.04 8.03 9.09
C LEU A 335 -10.51 7.27 7.87
N GLU A 336 -9.20 7.34 7.64
CA GLU A 336 -8.53 6.62 6.56
C GLU A 336 -7.91 5.32 7.06
N LEU A 337 -7.81 4.30 6.19
CA LEU A 337 -7.18 3.02 6.51
C LEU A 337 -5.84 2.79 5.80
N SER A 338 -5.34 3.81 5.08
CA SER A 338 -4.14 3.75 4.24
C SER A 338 -2.85 3.43 5.02
N ALA A 339 -2.77 3.88 6.27
CA ALA A 339 -1.65 3.60 7.18
C ALA A 339 -1.88 2.40 8.09
N CYS A 340 -3.05 1.75 8.04
CA CYS A 340 -3.37 0.64 8.92
C CYS A 340 -2.44 -0.55 8.63
N ARG A 341 -1.88 -1.12 9.70
CA ARG A 341 -0.92 -2.24 9.73
C ARG A 341 -1.43 -3.39 10.58
N PHE A 342 -2.31 -3.08 11.54
CA PHE A 342 -2.91 -4.03 12.47
C PHE A 342 -4.43 -3.94 12.38
N PHE A 343 -5.05 -5.05 12.01
CA PHE A 343 -6.49 -5.21 11.97
C PHE A 343 -6.92 -6.24 13.00
N VAL A 344 -7.64 -5.79 14.03
CA VAL A 344 -7.97 -6.62 15.19
C VAL A 344 -9.48 -6.75 15.31
N LEU A 345 -9.94 -7.99 15.41
CA LEU A 345 -11.32 -8.34 15.71
C LEU A 345 -11.33 -9.02 17.07
N ASP A 346 -11.85 -8.34 18.09
CA ASP A 346 -12.11 -8.98 19.38
C ASP A 346 -13.58 -9.42 19.46
N GLU A 347 -13.82 -10.49 20.21
CA GLU A 347 -15.09 -11.21 20.25
C GLU A 347 -15.69 -11.45 18.85
N ALA A 348 -14.88 -12.04 17.95
CA ALA A 348 -15.25 -12.17 16.54
C ALA A 348 -16.53 -12.97 16.30
N ASP A 349 -16.84 -13.95 17.16
CA ASP A 349 -18.11 -14.67 17.16
C ASP A 349 -19.29 -13.76 17.52
N GLY A 350 -19.13 -12.83 18.47
CA GLY A 350 -20.10 -11.79 18.76
C GLY A 350 -20.31 -10.84 17.59
N LEU A 351 -19.22 -10.40 16.95
CA LEU A 351 -19.27 -9.54 15.75
C LEU A 351 -20.02 -10.21 14.58
N LEU A 352 -19.76 -11.49 14.34
CA LEU A 352 -20.41 -12.26 13.29
C LEU A 352 -21.88 -12.51 13.61
N SER A 353 -22.20 -12.88 14.85
CA SER A 353 -23.58 -13.11 15.32
C SER A 353 -24.43 -11.84 15.24
N ALA A 354 -23.82 -10.67 15.45
CA ALA A 354 -24.46 -9.37 15.28
C ALA A 354 -24.60 -8.92 13.82
N GLY A 355 -24.16 -9.74 12.85
CA GLY A 355 -24.32 -9.47 11.42
C GLY A 355 -23.24 -8.60 10.78
N TYR A 356 -22.11 -8.35 11.45
CA TYR A 356 -21.06 -7.44 10.95
C TYR A 356 -20.05 -8.09 9.97
N GLY A 357 -20.26 -9.35 9.56
CA GLY A 357 -19.34 -10.05 8.65
C GLY A 357 -19.04 -9.29 7.36
N HIS A 358 -20.07 -8.77 6.67
CA HIS A 358 -19.87 -8.00 5.44
C HIS A 358 -19.11 -6.69 5.63
N LEU A 359 -19.27 -6.05 6.79
CA LEU A 359 -18.52 -4.84 7.13
C LEU A 359 -17.05 -5.18 7.37
N ILE A 360 -16.76 -6.24 8.13
CA ILE A 360 -15.40 -6.74 8.35
C ILE A 360 -14.70 -7.03 7.01
N GLU A 361 -15.37 -7.72 6.08
CA GLU A 361 -14.83 -8.00 4.75
C GLU A 361 -14.54 -6.72 3.94
N ARG A 362 -15.39 -5.71 4.07
CA ARG A 362 -15.21 -4.42 3.39
C ARG A 362 -14.04 -3.64 3.98
N LEU A 363 -13.96 -3.56 5.31
CA LEU A 363 -12.85 -2.94 6.02
C LEU A 363 -11.53 -3.63 5.66
N HIS A 364 -11.51 -4.96 5.72
CA HIS A 364 -10.38 -5.75 5.29
C HIS A 364 -9.95 -5.37 3.87
N ARG A 365 -10.86 -5.35 2.88
CA ARG A 365 -10.51 -4.98 1.50
C ARG A 365 -9.97 -3.55 1.36
N SER A 366 -10.42 -2.63 2.20
CA SER A 366 -9.96 -1.23 2.19
C SER A 366 -8.60 -1.01 2.85
N ILE A 367 -8.10 -1.98 3.63
CA ILE A 367 -6.78 -1.90 4.28
C ILE A 367 -5.70 -2.45 3.34
N PRO A 368 -4.60 -1.72 3.07
CA PRO A 368 -3.48 -2.21 2.29
C PRO A 368 -2.92 -3.52 2.86
N LYS A 369 -2.72 -4.53 1.99
CA LYS A 369 -2.18 -5.85 2.39
C LYS A 369 -0.67 -5.87 2.53
N VAL A 370 -0.01 -4.99 1.79
CA VAL A 370 1.42 -4.74 1.86
C VAL A 370 1.60 -3.23 1.94
N THR A 371 2.53 -2.84 2.77
CA THR A 371 2.69 -1.47 3.20
C THR A 371 3.90 -0.86 2.50
N SER A 372 4.04 0.47 2.51
CA SER A 372 5.16 1.16 1.84
C SER A 372 6.54 0.75 2.35
N ASP A 373 6.60 0.18 3.56
CA ASP A 373 7.75 -0.37 4.25
C ASP A 373 7.88 -1.91 4.07
N GLY A 374 7.01 -2.54 3.29
CA GLY A 374 7.08 -3.98 2.92
C GLY A 374 6.43 -4.94 3.87
N ASN A 375 5.92 -4.43 4.98
CA ASN A 375 5.27 -5.25 5.98
C ASN A 375 3.89 -5.67 5.47
N LYS A 376 3.52 -6.92 5.75
CA LYS A 376 2.17 -7.40 5.48
C LYS A 376 1.22 -6.87 6.55
N LEU A 377 -0.04 -6.66 6.18
CA LEU A 377 -1.12 -6.45 7.13
C LEU A 377 -1.14 -7.59 8.14
N GLN A 378 -1.02 -7.26 9.42
CA GLN A 378 -1.19 -8.20 10.50
C GLN A 378 -2.65 -8.18 10.93
N MET A 379 -3.27 -9.34 10.90
CA MET A 379 -4.65 -9.52 11.36
C MET A 379 -4.64 -10.38 12.61
N VAL A 380 -5.37 -9.94 13.64
CA VAL A 380 -5.54 -10.66 14.90
C VAL A 380 -7.02 -10.89 15.11
N VAL A 381 -7.40 -12.15 15.33
CA VAL A 381 -8.78 -12.53 15.61
C VAL A 381 -8.82 -13.21 16.97
N CYS A 382 -9.57 -12.61 17.90
CA CYS A 382 -9.84 -13.12 19.23
C CYS A 382 -11.31 -13.55 19.29
N SER A 383 -11.57 -14.76 19.76
CA SER A 383 -12.94 -15.26 19.90
C SER A 383 -13.02 -16.40 20.91
N ALA A 384 -14.17 -16.52 21.58
CA ALA A 384 -14.44 -17.62 22.50
C ALA A 384 -14.65 -18.96 21.75
N THR A 385 -15.07 -18.90 20.48
CA THR A 385 -15.50 -20.05 19.66
C THR A 385 -14.76 -20.11 18.32
N LEU A 386 -13.43 -20.18 18.35
CA LEU A 386 -12.61 -20.15 17.13
C LEU A 386 -12.82 -21.29 16.14
N HIS A 387 -13.29 -22.44 16.62
CA HIS A 387 -13.66 -23.55 15.74
C HIS A 387 -15.13 -23.51 15.26
N SER A 388 -15.87 -22.44 15.58
CA SER A 388 -17.17 -22.23 14.95
C SER A 388 -16.99 -22.08 13.44
N PHE A 389 -17.98 -22.59 12.69
CA PHE A 389 -17.93 -22.59 11.24
C PHE A 389 -17.74 -21.18 10.67
N ASP A 390 -18.43 -20.18 11.23
CA ASP A 390 -18.39 -18.82 10.73
C ASP A 390 -17.05 -18.12 11.01
N VAL A 391 -16.48 -18.29 12.21
CA VAL A 391 -15.16 -17.74 12.54
C VAL A 391 -14.08 -18.39 11.67
N LYS A 392 -14.12 -19.71 11.50
CA LYS A 392 -13.17 -20.44 10.64
C LYS A 392 -13.27 -20.01 9.17
N LYS A 393 -14.47 -19.92 8.64
CA LYS A 393 -14.72 -19.47 7.27
C LYS A 393 -14.22 -18.04 7.03
N MET A 394 -14.45 -17.15 8.00
CA MET A 394 -13.98 -15.76 7.94
C MET A 394 -12.45 -15.67 8.03
N ALA A 395 -11.82 -16.45 8.91
CA ALA A 395 -10.38 -16.57 9.04
C ALA A 395 -9.72 -17.06 7.74
N GLU A 396 -10.19 -18.17 7.18
CA GLU A 396 -9.68 -18.74 5.92
C GLU A 396 -9.84 -17.78 4.72
N LYS A 397 -10.91 -16.99 4.72
CA LYS A 397 -11.18 -16.01 3.66
C LYS A 397 -10.31 -14.76 3.75
N LEU A 398 -10.02 -14.29 4.96
CA LEU A 398 -9.39 -12.97 5.17
C LEU A 398 -7.90 -13.05 5.50
N MET A 399 -7.47 -14.10 6.19
CA MET A 399 -6.12 -14.19 6.75
C MET A 399 -5.19 -15.05 5.89
N HIS A 400 -3.90 -14.70 5.88
CA HIS A 400 -2.90 -15.34 5.04
C HIS A 400 -1.99 -16.27 5.86
N PHE A 401 -2.18 -17.59 5.74
CA PHE A 401 -1.50 -18.61 6.56
C PHE A 401 -1.58 -18.32 8.07
N PRO A 402 -2.79 -18.37 8.65
CA PRO A 402 -2.97 -17.94 10.02
C PRO A 402 -2.54 -19.03 11.03
N THR A 403 -1.93 -18.62 12.16
CA THR A 403 -1.52 -19.53 13.25
C THR A 403 -2.60 -19.60 14.31
N TRP A 404 -3.16 -20.80 14.53
CA TRP A 404 -4.19 -21.05 15.54
C TRP A 404 -3.53 -21.38 16.88
N ILE A 405 -3.90 -20.67 17.94
CA ILE A 405 -3.30 -20.84 19.28
C ILE A 405 -4.41 -21.08 20.30
N ASP A 406 -4.86 -22.31 20.57
CA ASP A 406 -5.95 -22.54 21.54
C ASP A 406 -5.47 -22.64 23.00
N LEU A 407 -5.81 -21.62 23.80
CA LEU A 407 -5.58 -21.58 25.25
C LEU A 407 -6.50 -22.51 26.07
N LYS A 408 -7.40 -23.27 25.45
CA LYS A 408 -8.22 -24.29 26.16
C LYS A 408 -7.54 -25.66 26.28
N GLY A 409 -6.28 -25.81 25.86
CA GLY A 409 -5.48 -26.99 26.22
C GLY A 409 -5.76 -28.24 25.38
N GLN A 410 -6.06 -28.09 24.09
CA GLN A 410 -5.80 -29.17 23.13
C GLN A 410 -4.94 -28.64 21.99
N VAL A 411 -3.66 -29.00 22.05
CA VAL A 411 -2.75 -28.90 20.91
C VAL A 411 -3.20 -29.97 19.92
N THR A 412 -3.76 -29.56 18.79
CA THR A 412 -3.96 -30.44 17.62
C THR A 412 -3.33 -29.81 16.40
#